data_AF-A0A9X3APD4-F1
#
_entry.id   AF-A0A9X3APD4-F1
#
_cell.length_a   1.000
_cell.length_b   1.000
_cell.length_c   1.000
_cell.angle_alpha   90.00
_cell.angle_beta   90.00
_cell.angle_gamma   90.00
#
_symmetry.space_group_name_H-M   'P 1'
#
loop_
_entity.id
_entity.type
_entity.pdbx_description
1 polymer ?
#
loop_
_entity_poly.entity_id
_entity_poly.type
_entity_poly.pdbx_seq_one_letter_code
_entity_poly.pdbx_strand_id
1 'polypeptide(L)'
;MSPIEHVISAAKSIAINGHTPSVALIKGRVGKIPMPIIVQGLQQFKALPKSEWQTIADFVAPEQLGVTANEHPSLEVIASQQQVMQQQLNELLQRVALLEQQLKDKAL
;
A
#
# COMPACT_ATOMS: atom_id res chain seq x y z
N MET A 1 -2.36 11.00 -5.80
CA MET A 1 -2.54 9.54 -5.94
C MET A 1 -1.79 8.85 -4.82
N SER A 2 -2.42 7.87 -4.19
CA SER A 2 -1.76 6.97 -3.23
C SER A 2 -0.66 6.16 -3.94
N PRO A 3 0.43 5.77 -3.26
CA PRO A 3 1.48 4.94 -3.84
C PRO A 3 0.99 3.62 -4.44
N ILE A 4 -0.05 3.02 -3.84
CA ILE A 4 -0.68 1.80 -4.35
C ILE A 4 -1.44 2.09 -5.66
N GLU A 5 -2.20 3.18 -5.72
CA GLU A 5 -2.94 3.58 -6.93
C GLU A 5 -2.00 3.89 -8.09
N HIS A 6 -0.83 4.48 -7.80
CA HIS A 6 0.20 4.76 -8.79
C HIS A 6 0.82 3.47 -9.36
N VAL A 7 0.99 2.44 -8.54
CA VAL A 7 1.38 1.09 -8.98
C VAL A 7 0.31 0.45 -9.85
N ILE A 8 -0.97 0.59 -9.48
CA ILE A 8 -2.10 0.04 -10.24
C ILE A 8 -2.24 0.71 -11.61
N SER A 9 -2.13 2.04 -11.68
CA SER A 9 -2.16 2.77 -12.96
C SER A 9 -0.95 2.41 -13.83
N ALA A 10 0.25 2.24 -13.24
CA ALA A 10 1.42 1.75 -13.97
C ALA A 10 1.20 0.34 -14.55
N ALA A 11 0.59 -0.57 -13.77
CA ALA A 11 0.26 -1.92 -14.22
C ALA A 11 -0.76 -1.91 -15.37
N LYS A 12 -1.81 -1.07 -15.29
CA LYS A 12 -2.77 -0.82 -16.38
C LYS A 12 -2.05 -0.37 -17.65
N SER A 13 -1.16 0.63 -17.53
CA SER A 13 -0.39 1.13 -18.67
C SER A 13 0.47 0.03 -19.31
N ILE A 14 1.13 -0.83 -18.52
CA ILE A 14 1.90 -1.97 -19.06
C ILE A 14 0.99 -2.94 -19.83
N ALA A 15 -0.18 -3.26 -19.25
CA ALA A 15 -1.15 -4.18 -19.85
C ALA A 15 -1.76 -3.65 -21.16
N ILE A 16 -2.08 -2.35 -21.22
CA ILE A 16 -2.60 -1.69 -22.44
C ILE A 16 -1.54 -1.69 -23.55
N ASN A 17 -0.27 -1.57 -23.20
CA ASN A 17 0.85 -1.68 -24.13
C ASN A 17 1.13 -3.14 -24.57
N GLY A 18 0.25 -4.10 -24.28
CA GLY A 18 0.37 -5.50 -24.70
C GLY A 18 1.37 -6.34 -23.90
N HIS A 19 1.92 -5.81 -22.81
CA HIS A 19 2.90 -6.52 -21.98
C HIS A 19 2.26 -7.03 -20.69
N THR A 20 2.72 -8.17 -20.17
CA THR A 20 2.26 -8.69 -18.88
C THR A 20 2.90 -7.89 -17.73
N PRO A 21 2.12 -7.23 -16.86
CA PRO A 21 2.67 -6.46 -15.74
C PRO A 21 3.46 -7.35 -14.79
N SER A 22 4.71 -6.95 -14.52
CA SER A 22 5.63 -7.63 -13.60
C SER A 22 6.24 -6.63 -12.64
N VAL A 23 6.72 -7.12 -11.49
CA VAL A 23 7.35 -6.29 -10.45
C VAL A 23 8.52 -5.48 -11.02
N ALA A 24 9.33 -6.09 -11.90
CA ALA A 24 10.47 -5.42 -12.54
C ALA A 24 10.03 -4.29 -13.48
N LEU A 25 9.03 -4.54 -14.32
CA LEU A 25 8.50 -3.53 -15.25
C LEU A 25 7.85 -2.36 -14.54
N ILE A 26 7.13 -2.64 -13.44
CA ILE A 26 6.51 -1.59 -12.63
C ILE A 26 7.58 -0.77 -11.91
N LYS A 27 8.57 -1.42 -11.28
CA LYS A 27 9.67 -0.74 -10.58
C LYS A 27 10.41 0.26 -11.47
N GLY A 28 10.65 -0.10 -12.73
CA GLY A 28 11.27 0.78 -13.72
C GLY A 28 10.45 2.03 -14.05
N ARG A 29 9.12 2.01 -13.85
CA ARG A 29 8.21 3.13 -14.17
C ARG A 29 7.84 4.00 -12.97
N VAL A 30 7.62 3.40 -11.80
CA VAL A 30 7.09 4.12 -10.61
C VAL A 30 8.17 4.76 -9.74
N GLY A 31 9.44 4.42 -9.94
CA GLY A 31 10.57 5.05 -9.22
C GLY A 31 10.73 4.54 -7.78
N LYS A 32 10.83 5.46 -6.81
CA LYS A 32 11.19 5.21 -5.39
C LYS A 32 10.07 4.56 -4.55
N ILE A 33 9.21 3.74 -5.14
CA ILE A 33 8.18 3.01 -4.38
C ILE A 33 8.78 1.75 -3.75
N PRO A 34 8.57 1.48 -2.45
CA PRO A 34 9.06 0.27 -1.80
C PRO A 34 8.53 -0.99 -2.48
N MET A 35 9.38 -2.00 -2.61
CA MET A 35 9.03 -3.27 -3.26
C MET A 35 7.77 -3.95 -2.69
N PRO A 36 7.49 -3.94 -1.38
CA PRO A 36 6.25 -4.49 -0.84
C PRO A 36 4.99 -3.82 -1.39
N ILE A 37 5.03 -2.50 -1.58
CA ILE A 37 3.92 -1.71 -2.14
C ILE A 37 3.72 -2.02 -3.63
N ILE A 38 4.82 -2.20 -4.37
CA ILE A 38 4.77 -2.63 -5.78
C ILE A 38 4.11 -4.01 -5.89
N VAL A 39 4.52 -4.96 -5.04
CA VAL A 39 3.96 -6.31 -5.03
C VAL A 39 2.47 -6.29 -4.69
N GLN A 40 2.09 -5.51 -3.66
CA GLN A 40 0.70 -5.37 -3.24
C GLN A 40 -0.18 -4.76 -4.34
N GLY A 41 0.24 -3.64 -4.95
CA GLY A 41 -0.53 -3.02 -6.03
C GLY A 41 -0.62 -3.91 -7.28
N LEU A 42 0.42 -4.68 -7.59
CA LEU A 42 0.38 -5.67 -8.68
C LEU A 42 -0.62 -6.81 -8.39
N GLN A 43 -0.66 -7.30 -7.16
CA GLN A 43 -1.65 -8.31 -6.76
C GLN A 43 -3.08 -7.78 -6.87
N GLN A 44 -3.30 -6.53 -6.43
CA GLN A 44 -4.61 -5.86 -6.58
C GLN A 44 -4.99 -5.69 -8.06
N PHE A 45 -4.06 -5.26 -8.91
CA PHE A 45 -4.32 -5.16 -10.35
C PHE A 45 -4.67 -6.50 -10.99
N LYS A 46 -4.01 -7.60 -10.58
CA LYS A 46 -4.32 -8.95 -11.07
C LYS A 46 -5.68 -9.48 -10.61
N ALA A 47 -6.13 -9.05 -9.43
CA ALA A 47 -7.44 -9.41 -8.90
C ALA A 47 -8.59 -8.63 -9.57
N LEU A 48 -8.29 -7.46 -10.15
CA LEU A 48 -9.27 -6.63 -10.85
C LEU A 48 -9.67 -7.24 -12.21
N PRO A 49 -10.98 -7.44 -12.47
CA PRO A 49 -11.45 -7.91 -13.77
C PRO A 49 -11.18 -6.87 -14.86
N LYS A 50 -10.93 -7.31 -16.09
CA LYS A 50 -10.58 -6.44 -17.23
C LYS A 50 -11.61 -5.33 -17.50
N SER A 51 -12.88 -5.57 -17.16
CA SER A 51 -13.97 -4.60 -17.30
C SER A 51 -13.75 -3.34 -16.43
N GLU A 52 -13.11 -3.50 -15.27
CA GLU A 52 -12.83 -2.40 -14.33
C GLU A 52 -11.54 -1.65 -14.68
N TRP A 53 -10.78 -2.07 -15.69
CA TRP A 53 -9.56 -1.36 -16.06
C TRP A 53 -9.83 0.06 -16.58
N GLN A 54 -11.05 0.33 -17.05
CA GLN A 54 -11.45 1.63 -17.56
C GLN A 54 -11.65 2.67 -16.45
N THR A 55 -11.96 2.25 -15.22
CA THR A 55 -12.14 3.15 -14.06
C THR A 55 -10.80 3.50 -13.40
N ILE A 56 -9.75 2.73 -13.67
CA ILE A 56 -8.39 3.02 -13.21
C ILE A 56 -7.87 4.26 -13.94
N ALA A 57 -7.45 5.28 -13.19
CA ALA A 57 -6.85 6.49 -13.75
C ALA A 57 -5.58 6.20 -14.56
N ASP A 58 -5.28 7.05 -15.53
CA ASP A 58 -4.12 6.87 -16.38
C ASP A 58 -2.80 7.11 -15.63
N PHE A 59 -1.78 6.35 -16.04
CA PHE A 59 -0.47 6.44 -15.43
C PHE A 59 0.20 7.75 -15.81
N VAL A 60 0.54 8.55 -14.80
CA VAL A 60 1.42 9.71 -14.96
C VAL A 60 2.80 9.28 -14.47
N ALA A 61 3.78 9.31 -15.38
CA ALA A 61 5.16 9.02 -15.04
C ALA A 61 5.68 10.11 -14.08
N PRO A 62 6.32 9.74 -12.97
CA PRO A 62 6.95 10.73 -12.12
C PRO A 62 8.05 11.44 -12.92
N GLU A 63 8.09 12.78 -12.87
CA GLU A 63 9.24 13.54 -13.36
C GLU A 63 10.48 12.98 -12.66
N GLN A 64 11.49 12.59 -13.46
CA GLN A 64 12.73 12.03 -12.97
C GLN A 64 13.54 13.13 -12.28
N LEU A 65 13.13 13.52 -11.07
CA LEU A 65 13.95 14.31 -10.18
C LEU A 65 15.17 13.46 -9.83
N GLY A 66 16.34 13.98 -10.22
CA GLY A 66 17.64 13.37 -10.01
C GLY A 66 17.79 12.77 -8.63
N VAL A 67 18.44 11.62 -8.61
CA VAL A 67 18.74 10.79 -7.45
C VAL A 67 19.31 11.63 -6.30
N THR A 68 18.46 12.00 -5.34
CA THR A 68 18.92 12.24 -3.97
C THR A 68 18.82 10.93 -3.20
N ALA A 69 19.93 10.57 -2.59
CA ALA A 69 20.21 9.29 -1.97
C ALA A 69 19.19 8.91 -0.88
N ASN A 70 19.02 7.61 -0.70
CA ASN A 70 18.42 6.90 0.43
C ASN A 70 18.25 7.72 1.72
N GLU A 71 17.08 8.32 1.91
CA GLU A 71 16.51 8.50 3.26
C GLU A 71 15.62 7.30 3.53
N HIS A 72 16.24 6.13 3.68
CA HIS A 72 15.55 5.05 4.37
C HIS A 72 15.50 5.45 5.84
N PRO A 73 14.32 5.50 6.49
CA PRO A 73 14.28 5.69 7.93
C PRO A 73 15.14 4.62 8.59
N SER A 74 16.04 5.04 9.49
CA SER A 74 16.91 4.13 10.23
C SER A 74 16.08 3.00 10.84
N LEU A 75 16.67 1.80 10.94
CA LEU A 75 15.99 0.62 11.47
C LEU A 75 15.36 0.89 12.86
N GLU A 76 16.01 1.73 13.66
CA GLU A 76 15.52 2.22 14.96
C GLU A 76 14.21 3.02 14.86
N VAL A 77 14.05 3.84 13.83
CA VAL A 77 12.83 4.63 13.58
C VAL A 77 11.67 3.74 13.15
N ILE A 78 11.96 2.64 12.45
CA ILE A 78 10.95 1.65 12.08
C ILE A 78 10.55 0.82 13.31
N ALA A 79 11.53 0.40 14.12
CA ALA A 79 11.28 -0.36 15.35
C ALA A 79 10.45 0.45 16.37
N SER A 80 10.76 1.74 16.54
CA SER A 80 10.01 2.62 17.44
C SER A 80 8.56 2.82 16.98
N GLN A 81 8.34 3.04 15.68
CA GLN A 81 6.98 3.13 15.12
C GLN A 81 6.20 1.83 15.29
N GLN A 82 6.83 0.67 15.08
CA GLN A 82 6.17 -0.62 15.31
C GLN A 82 5.75 -0.78 16.78
N GLN A 83 6.63 -0.40 17.71
CA GLN A 83 6.33 -0.49 19.14
C GLN A 83 5.16 0.42 19.54
N VAL A 84 5.12 1.66 19.04
CA VAL A 84 4.01 2.60 19.29
C VAL A 84 2.70 2.04 18.74
N MET A 85 2.72 1.52 17.51
CA MET A 85 1.53 0.92 16.88
C MET A 85 1.03 -0.31 17.66
N GLN A 86 1.93 -1.14 18.18
CA GLN A 86 1.59 -2.29 19.00
C GLN A 86 0.92 -1.87 20.32
N GLN A 87 1.40 -0.80 20.94
CA GLN A 87 0.79 -0.24 22.15
C GLN A 87 -0.62 0.28 21.89
N GLN A 88 -0.81 1.04 20.80
CA GLN A 88 -2.13 1.55 20.42
C GLN A 88 -3.13 0.42 20.15
N LEU A 89 -2.71 -0.66 19.50
CA LEU A 89 -3.55 -1.84 19.28
C LEU A 89 -3.95 -2.50 20.60
N ASN A 90 -3.02 -2.67 21.53
CA ASN A 90 -3.33 -3.25 22.85
C ASN A 90 -4.30 -2.38 23.65
N GLU A 91 -4.12 -1.06 23.65
CA GLU A 91 -5.04 -0.14 24.33
C GLU A 91 -6.45 -0.22 23.72
N LEU A 92 -6.54 -0.29 22.38
CA LEU A 92 -7.81 -0.43 21.69
C LEU A 92 -8.49 -1.76 22.03
N LEU A 93 -7.75 -2.87 22.03
CA LEU A 93 -8.27 -4.19 22.40
C LEU A 93 -8.78 -4.21 23.84
N GLN A 94 -8.07 -3.58 24.78
CA GLN A 94 -8.52 -3.48 26.17
C GLN A 94 -9.82 -2.66 26.29
N ARG A 95 -9.92 -1.53 25.59
CA ARG A 95 -11.14 -0.72 25.57
C ARG A 95 -12.32 -1.48 25.00
N VAL A 96 -12.11 -2.20 23.89
CA VAL A 96 -13.15 -3.03 23.27
C VAL A 96 -13.60 -4.12 24.24
N ALA A 97 -12.68 -4.85 24.86
CA ALA A 97 -13.01 -5.89 25.84
C ALA A 97 -13.82 -5.34 27.03
N LEU A 98 -13.46 -4.16 27.54
CA LEU A 98 -14.20 -3.50 28.63
C LEU A 98 -15.63 -3.12 28.19
N LEU A 99 -15.77 -2.53 27.01
CA LEU A 99 -17.07 -2.14 26.46
C LEU A 99 -17.96 -3.36 26.19
N GLU A 100 -17.39 -4.43 25.64
CA GLU A 100 -18.08 -5.70 25.44
C GLU A 100 -18.57 -6.30 26.76
N GLN A 101 -17.75 -6.24 27.82
CA GLN A 101 -18.14 -6.69 29.15
C GLN A 101 -19.28 -5.84 29.72
N GLN A 102 -19.20 -4.50 29.63
CA GLN A 102 -20.25 -3.60 30.10
C GLN A 102 -21.57 -3.81 29.37
N LEU A 103 -21.55 -4.09 28.07
CA LEU A 103 -22.75 -4.44 27.31
C LEU A 103 -23.35 -5.76 27.77
N LYS A 104 -22.51 -6.74 28.12
CA LYS A 104 -22.95 -8.05 28.61
C LYS A 104 -23.58 -7.96 30.01
N ASP A 105 -22.96 -7.20 30.91
CA ASP A 105 -23.50 -6.92 32.25
C ASP A 105 -24.80 -6.11 32.22
N LYS A 106 -24.98 -5.23 31.23
CA LYS A 106 -26.19 -4.40 31.08
C LYS A 106 -27.35 -5.11 30.36
N ALA A 107 -27.09 -6.27 29.76
CA ALA A 107 -28.10 -7.10 29.08
C ALA A 107 -28.69 -8.20 29.98
N LEU A 108 -28.20 -8.33 31.23
CA LEU A 108 -28.76 -9.13 32.32
C LEU A 108 -29.59 -8.24 33.26
#